data_AF-A0A7J6RSM6-F1
#
_entry.id   AF-A0A7J6RSM6-F1
#
_cell.length_a   1.000
_cell.length_b   1.000
_cell.length_c   1.000
_cell.angle_alpha   90.00
_cell.angle_beta   90.00
_cell.angle_gamma   90.00
#
_symmetry.space_group_name_H-M   'P 1'
#
loop_
_entity.id
_entity.type
_entity.pdbx_description
1 polymer ?
#
loop_
_entity_poly.entity_id
_entity_poly.type
_entity_poly.pdbx_seq_one_letter_code
_entity_poly.pdbx_strand_id
1 'polypeptide(L)'
;AVKAELDHNLAKYGAIYFTSVPELRTPQDLAMLMRSLKYRLHEDSHYQQMMAARSMTSTKLSDVVRTASDEPPEYAIEPHSEYHTAGLPHKIALFAHGQVPDYGGEWMVVDTRRVMEELDKAVVRKFDELGACYKVFYESRDNSVIGYNNWQTNINCDKGKVEEYLKVRGYDWKWNDDDSLEYWKVYPAIVPHPVTGERCWFNQIHAQHKSFYYSHPKYRDMPRDSDRFPVNTTYGDGSEIEPHVLSHIRSIIWRNCHAAPLRTGALLVQDNYLTLHGRMDYDGHKFPKREVSRPVRVAAVLVPPTRYANDVGRFTRIDSRDHYQDVSLMNSLQLETFIGDLGHRQKKGQVVDVDQEWSRVLARMRNLGPSVSAVSMVRLVKHLSVCKRLPPVEDILGVFEACLLVDNSMEYSSQWFSLGTLS
;
A
#
# COMPACT_ATOMS: atom_id res chain seq x y z
N ALA A 1 -11.85 -22.05 7.56
CA ALA A 1 -11.41 -22.97 6.50
C ALA A 1 -11.09 -22.21 5.20
N VAL A 2 -12.09 -21.72 4.46
CA VAL A 2 -11.89 -21.10 3.12
C VAL A 2 -10.84 -19.98 3.11
N LYS A 3 -10.90 -19.02 4.05
CA LYS A 3 -9.89 -17.96 4.15
C LYS A 3 -8.47 -18.50 4.31
N ALA A 4 -8.29 -19.48 5.20
CA ALA A 4 -6.98 -20.06 5.48
C ALA A 4 -6.44 -20.82 4.27
N GLU A 5 -7.30 -21.53 3.54
CA GLU A 5 -6.94 -22.20 2.29
C GLU A 5 -6.54 -21.19 1.21
N LEU A 6 -7.29 -20.10 1.06
CA LEU A 6 -6.97 -19.01 0.15
C LEU A 6 -5.61 -18.36 0.50
N ASP A 7 -5.39 -18.01 1.77
CA ASP A 7 -4.11 -17.45 2.24
C ASP A 7 -2.94 -18.41 2.00
N HIS A 8 -3.12 -19.71 2.29
CA HIS A 8 -2.09 -20.72 2.08
C HIS A 8 -1.72 -20.86 0.59
N ASN A 9 -2.72 -20.95 -0.28
CA ASN A 9 -2.49 -21.07 -1.71
C ASN A 9 -1.92 -19.79 -2.32
N LEU A 10 -2.31 -18.60 -1.83
CA LEU A 10 -1.70 -17.34 -2.27
C LEU A 10 -0.23 -17.25 -1.88
N ALA A 11 0.14 -17.62 -0.66
CA ALA A 11 1.54 -17.64 -0.24
C ALA A 11 2.37 -18.64 -1.08
N LYS A 12 1.76 -19.76 -1.50
CA LYS A 12 2.43 -20.77 -2.32
C LYS A 12 2.55 -20.35 -3.79
N TYR A 13 1.44 -19.96 -4.41
CA TYR A 13 1.32 -19.78 -5.86
C TYR A 13 1.34 -18.31 -6.32
N GLY A 14 1.29 -17.35 -5.40
CA GLY A 14 1.25 -15.90 -5.70
C GLY A 14 -0.14 -15.43 -6.12
N ALA A 15 -0.80 -16.14 -7.03
CA ALA A 15 -2.14 -15.79 -7.53
C ALA A 15 -3.04 -17.01 -7.70
N ILE A 16 -4.35 -16.77 -7.61
CA ILE A 16 -5.40 -17.76 -7.85
C ILE A 16 -6.43 -17.14 -8.80
N TYR A 17 -6.62 -17.81 -9.94
CA TYR A 17 -7.61 -17.44 -10.94
C TYR A 17 -8.82 -18.38 -10.85
N PHE A 18 -9.98 -17.81 -10.55
CA PHE A 18 -11.26 -18.49 -10.59
C PHE A 18 -11.95 -18.17 -11.90
N THR A 19 -12.25 -19.19 -12.71
CA THR A 19 -12.97 -19.03 -13.99
C THR A 19 -14.37 -18.45 -13.78
N SER A 20 -15.00 -18.80 -12.68
CA SER A 20 -16.25 -18.21 -12.19
C SER A 20 -16.38 -18.47 -10.69
N VAL A 21 -17.09 -17.57 -10.00
CA VAL A 21 -17.52 -17.78 -8.62
C VAL A 21 -19.05 -17.74 -8.61
N PRO A 22 -19.74 -18.79 -8.14
CA PRO A 22 -21.19 -18.79 -8.04
C PRO A 22 -21.68 -17.54 -7.28
N GLU A 23 -22.74 -16.93 -7.80
CA GLU A 23 -23.41 -15.75 -7.21
C GLU A 23 -22.62 -14.44 -7.20
N LEU A 24 -21.33 -14.43 -7.60
CA LEU A 24 -20.55 -13.22 -7.80
C LEU A 24 -20.94 -12.57 -9.14
N ARG A 25 -21.80 -11.54 -9.12
CA ARG A 25 -22.36 -10.92 -10.34
C ARG A 25 -22.03 -9.44 -10.48
N THR A 26 -21.89 -8.74 -9.37
CA THR A 26 -21.74 -7.28 -9.30
C THR A 26 -20.48 -6.88 -8.53
N PRO A 27 -19.99 -5.63 -8.71
CA PRO A 27 -18.91 -5.09 -7.88
C PRO A 27 -19.20 -5.15 -6.38
N GLN A 28 -20.46 -5.02 -5.98
CA GLN A 28 -20.88 -5.10 -4.58
C GLN A 28 -20.72 -6.52 -4.02
N ASP A 29 -21.02 -7.54 -4.83
CA ASP A 29 -20.83 -8.94 -4.45
C ASP A 29 -19.35 -9.24 -4.16
N LEU A 30 -18.42 -8.61 -4.89
CA LEU A 30 -16.98 -8.73 -4.63
C LEU A 30 -16.62 -8.24 -3.22
N ALA A 31 -17.10 -7.06 -2.84
CA ALA A 31 -16.87 -6.52 -1.49
C ALA A 31 -17.48 -7.43 -0.42
N MET A 32 -18.69 -7.95 -0.65
CA MET A 32 -19.37 -8.87 0.27
C MET A 32 -18.60 -10.18 0.43
N LEU A 33 -18.13 -10.78 -0.67
CA LEU A 33 -17.30 -11.98 -0.65
C LEU A 33 -16.04 -11.78 0.18
N MET A 34 -15.28 -10.71 -0.08
CA MET A 34 -14.02 -10.44 0.61
C MET A 34 -14.24 -10.15 2.12
N ARG A 35 -15.32 -9.45 2.48
CA ARG A 35 -15.73 -9.24 3.89
C ARG A 35 -16.18 -10.53 4.57
N SER A 36 -16.85 -11.42 3.84
CA SER A 36 -17.30 -12.73 4.36
C SER A 36 -16.11 -13.64 4.67
N LEU A 37 -15.03 -13.52 3.89
CA LEU A 37 -13.71 -14.08 4.17
C LEU A 37 -12.96 -13.37 5.29
N LYS A 38 -13.58 -12.38 5.96
CA LYS A 38 -13.01 -11.61 7.08
C LYS A 38 -11.76 -10.81 6.72
N TYR A 39 -11.59 -10.46 5.44
CA TYR A 39 -10.58 -9.47 5.07
C TYR A 39 -11.07 -8.07 5.39
N ARG A 40 -10.16 -7.25 5.94
CA ARG A 40 -10.34 -5.80 5.94
C ARG A 40 -10.13 -5.30 4.51
N LEU A 41 -10.87 -4.29 4.09
CA LEU A 41 -10.76 -3.69 2.76
C LEU A 41 -10.30 -2.25 2.91
N HIS A 42 -9.45 -1.78 2.00
CA HIS A 42 -9.12 -0.36 1.92
C HIS A 42 -10.36 0.44 1.55
N GLU A 43 -10.59 1.51 2.30
CA GLU A 43 -11.61 2.49 1.97
C GLU A 43 -11.10 3.49 0.94
N ASP A 44 -12.03 4.05 0.19
CA ASP A 44 -11.80 5.04 -0.86
C ASP A 44 -11.11 6.30 -0.34
N SER A 45 -11.39 6.69 0.90
CA SER A 45 -10.71 7.79 1.60
C SER A 45 -9.21 7.54 1.72
N HIS A 46 -8.81 6.33 2.09
CA HIS A 46 -7.40 5.91 2.12
C HIS A 46 -6.83 5.81 0.70
N TYR A 47 -7.64 5.35 -0.26
CA TYR A 47 -7.26 5.31 -1.66
C TYR A 47 -6.88 6.71 -2.18
N GLN A 48 -7.69 7.73 -1.92
CA GLN A 48 -7.38 9.13 -2.31
C GLN A 48 -6.07 9.62 -1.68
N GLN A 49 -5.79 9.28 -0.43
CA GLN A 49 -4.53 9.64 0.23
C GLN A 49 -3.31 8.95 -0.40
N MET A 50 -3.48 7.73 -0.91
CA MET A 50 -2.43 6.92 -1.54
C MET A 50 -2.24 7.23 -3.04
N MET A 51 -3.27 7.77 -3.70
CA MET A 51 -3.36 7.95 -5.16
C MET A 51 -2.80 9.24 -5.71
N ALA A 52 -2.50 10.22 -4.86
CA ALA A 52 -1.97 11.51 -5.29
C ALA A 52 -0.60 11.44 -6.03
N ALA A 53 -0.07 10.22 -6.24
CA ALA A 53 1.10 9.91 -7.06
C ALA A 53 0.87 8.99 -8.25
N ARG A 54 -0.38 8.76 -8.67
CA ARG A 54 -0.68 8.02 -9.90
C ARG A 54 -0.90 8.95 -11.09
N SER A 55 -0.49 8.44 -12.25
CA SER A 55 -0.89 8.99 -13.53
C SER A 55 -2.14 8.32 -14.13
N MET A 56 -2.64 7.24 -13.51
CA MET A 56 -3.74 6.44 -14.08
C MET A 56 -5.05 6.73 -13.36
N THR A 57 -6.11 6.93 -14.14
CA THR A 57 -7.46 7.14 -13.63
C THR A 57 -8.15 5.84 -13.25
N SER A 58 -9.03 5.94 -12.26
CA SER A 58 -9.87 4.87 -11.76
C SER A 58 -11.16 5.51 -11.27
N THR A 59 -12.29 4.81 -11.34
CA THR A 59 -13.61 5.30 -10.96
C THR A 59 -14.10 4.62 -9.69
N LYS A 60 -14.62 5.40 -8.74
CA LYS A 60 -15.24 4.88 -7.51
C LYS A 60 -16.56 4.17 -7.84
N LEU A 61 -16.69 2.90 -7.44
CA LEU A 61 -17.94 2.14 -7.57
C LEU A 61 -18.67 1.99 -6.23
N SER A 62 -17.91 1.95 -5.12
CA SER A 62 -18.39 2.04 -3.74
C SER A 62 -17.24 2.49 -2.83
N ASP A 63 -17.45 2.54 -1.51
CA ASP A 63 -16.41 2.94 -0.57
C ASP A 63 -15.22 1.98 -0.48
N VAL A 64 -15.31 0.77 -1.02
CA VAL A 64 -14.21 -0.22 -0.98
C VAL A 64 -13.93 -0.87 -2.33
N VAL A 65 -14.66 -0.46 -3.38
CA VAL A 65 -14.56 -1.04 -4.73
C VAL A 65 -14.39 0.07 -5.75
N ARG A 66 -13.44 -0.11 -6.67
CA ARG A 66 -13.18 0.81 -7.79
C ARG A 66 -13.04 0.08 -9.10
N THR A 67 -13.06 0.79 -10.23
CA THR A 67 -12.56 0.23 -11.49
C THR A 67 -11.05 0.02 -11.39
N ALA A 68 -10.55 -1.08 -11.97
CA ALA A 68 -9.12 -1.42 -11.92
C ALA A 68 -8.26 -0.39 -12.68
N SER A 69 -8.74 0.11 -13.82
CA SER A 69 -8.11 1.17 -14.59
C SER A 69 -9.09 1.71 -15.62
N ASP A 70 -9.03 3.03 -15.86
CA ASP A 70 -9.74 3.70 -16.94
C ASP A 70 -8.78 4.13 -18.09
N GLU A 71 -7.59 3.49 -18.19
CA GLU A 71 -6.62 3.71 -19.27
C GLU A 71 -7.17 3.30 -20.65
N PRO A 72 -6.68 3.89 -21.76
CA PRO A 72 -7.16 3.58 -23.10
C PRO A 72 -7.10 2.08 -23.42
N PRO A 73 -8.13 1.53 -24.07
CA PRO A 73 -8.22 0.09 -24.36
C PRO A 73 -7.13 -0.43 -25.30
N GLU A 74 -6.59 0.42 -26.18
CA GLU A 74 -5.47 0.15 -27.07
C GLU A 74 -4.10 0.21 -26.38
N TYR A 75 -4.05 0.64 -25.12
CA TYR A 75 -2.82 0.73 -24.32
C TYR A 75 -2.71 -0.47 -23.36
N ALA A 76 -1.63 -1.22 -23.48
CA ALA A 76 -1.30 -2.29 -22.54
C ALA A 76 -0.74 -1.70 -21.24
N ILE A 77 -1.27 -2.13 -20.11
CA ILE A 77 -0.77 -1.75 -18.78
C ILE A 77 0.27 -2.77 -18.38
N GLU A 78 1.55 -2.38 -18.36
CA GLU A 78 2.69 -3.24 -17.99
C GLU A 78 2.47 -3.95 -16.65
N PRO A 79 2.94 -5.20 -16.47
CA PRO A 79 2.84 -5.90 -15.19
C PRO A 79 3.51 -5.12 -14.06
N HIS A 80 2.79 -4.87 -12.96
CA HIS A 80 3.27 -4.06 -11.84
C HIS A 80 2.74 -4.53 -10.48
N SER A 81 3.42 -4.11 -9.41
CA SER A 81 2.92 -4.18 -8.03
C SER A 81 2.04 -2.98 -7.70
N GLU A 82 0.86 -3.22 -7.14
CA GLU A 82 -0.11 -2.19 -6.80
C GLU A 82 0.38 -1.39 -5.59
N TYR A 83 0.41 -0.06 -5.69
CA TYR A 83 0.85 0.85 -4.63
C TYR A 83 2.20 0.51 -3.97
N HIS A 84 3.25 0.31 -4.77
CA HIS A 84 4.59 0.08 -4.26
C HIS A 84 5.20 1.25 -3.43
N THR A 85 4.59 2.44 -3.49
CA THR A 85 5.06 3.65 -2.78
C THR A 85 4.24 4.05 -1.56
N ALA A 86 3.05 3.47 -1.35
CA ALA A 86 2.15 3.88 -0.28
C ALA A 86 1.24 2.74 0.17
N GLY A 87 1.03 2.55 1.47
CA GLY A 87 0.07 1.60 2.05
C GLY A 87 0.34 0.10 1.81
N LEU A 88 1.08 -0.24 0.75
CA LEU A 88 1.62 -1.56 0.41
C LEU A 88 0.58 -2.68 0.64
N PRO A 89 -0.56 -2.65 -0.07
CA PRO A 89 -1.64 -3.61 0.15
C PRO A 89 -1.11 -5.02 -0.04
N HIS A 90 -1.49 -5.94 0.85
CA HIS A 90 -1.01 -7.31 0.81
C HIS A 90 -1.70 -8.10 -0.30
N LYS A 91 -2.99 -7.88 -0.52
CA LYS A 91 -3.75 -8.61 -1.56
C LYS A 91 -4.57 -7.69 -2.43
N ILE A 92 -4.79 -8.14 -3.66
CA ILE A 92 -5.67 -7.52 -4.63
C ILE A 92 -6.64 -8.58 -5.12
N ALA A 93 -7.90 -8.19 -5.26
CA ALA A 93 -8.92 -8.97 -5.93
C ALA A 93 -9.46 -8.19 -7.13
N LEU A 94 -9.39 -8.78 -8.33
CA LEU A 94 -9.89 -8.25 -9.59
C LEU A 94 -11.05 -9.12 -10.08
N PHE A 95 -12.20 -8.51 -10.31
CA PHE A 95 -13.40 -9.20 -10.74
C PHE A 95 -13.89 -8.65 -12.08
N ALA A 96 -13.90 -9.50 -13.10
CA ALA A 96 -14.44 -9.18 -14.41
C ALA A 96 -15.96 -9.33 -14.39
N HIS A 97 -16.68 -8.21 -14.51
CA HIS A 97 -18.15 -8.19 -14.42
C HIS A 97 -18.77 -7.57 -15.67
N GLY A 98 -20.04 -7.86 -15.93
CA GLY A 98 -20.71 -7.37 -17.14
C GLY A 98 -20.04 -7.86 -18.43
N GLN A 99 -20.03 -7.03 -19.47
CA GLN A 99 -19.46 -7.38 -20.76
C GLN A 99 -17.93 -7.18 -20.76
N VAL A 100 -17.21 -8.17 -21.28
CA VAL A 100 -15.76 -8.14 -21.55
C VAL A 100 -15.52 -8.16 -23.06
N PRO A 101 -14.34 -7.73 -23.56
CA PRO A 101 -13.99 -7.83 -24.98
C PRO A 101 -13.90 -9.29 -25.43
N ASP A 102 -14.17 -9.52 -26.72
CA ASP A 102 -14.08 -10.85 -27.33
C ASP A 102 -12.63 -11.33 -27.54
N TYR A 103 -11.69 -10.38 -27.64
CA TYR A 103 -10.26 -10.63 -27.84
C TYR A 103 -9.42 -9.62 -27.04
N GLY A 104 -8.25 -10.04 -26.58
CA GLY A 104 -7.35 -9.19 -25.80
C GLY A 104 -7.85 -8.94 -24.37
N GLY A 105 -7.18 -8.03 -23.66
CA GLY A 105 -7.60 -7.59 -22.33
C GLY A 105 -7.31 -8.59 -21.22
N GLU A 106 -6.59 -9.67 -21.53
CA GLU A 106 -6.14 -10.65 -20.56
C GLU A 106 -5.42 -9.98 -19.39
N TRP A 107 -5.63 -10.52 -18.19
CA TRP A 107 -4.84 -10.11 -17.05
C TRP A 107 -3.47 -10.75 -17.17
N MET A 108 -2.45 -9.91 -17.20
CA MET A 108 -1.08 -10.36 -17.08
C MET A 108 -0.81 -10.71 -15.63
N VAL A 109 -0.19 -11.86 -15.38
CA VAL A 109 0.17 -12.35 -14.04
C VAL A 109 1.61 -12.85 -14.09
N VAL A 110 2.48 -12.31 -13.24
CA VAL A 110 3.91 -12.63 -13.23
C VAL A 110 4.36 -12.96 -11.81
N ASP A 111 5.03 -14.10 -11.62
CA ASP A 111 5.65 -14.46 -10.34
C ASP A 111 6.95 -13.67 -10.13
N THR A 112 6.95 -12.75 -9.16
CA THR A 112 8.12 -11.92 -8.84
C THR A 112 9.31 -12.74 -8.35
N ARG A 113 9.10 -13.95 -7.82
CA ARG A 113 10.19 -14.84 -7.37
C ARG A 113 11.00 -15.31 -8.57
N ARG A 114 10.33 -15.71 -9.66
CA ARG A 114 10.97 -16.05 -10.94
C ARG A 114 11.72 -14.86 -11.53
N VAL A 115 11.12 -13.66 -11.47
CA VAL A 115 11.79 -12.42 -11.90
C VAL A 115 13.08 -12.20 -11.11
N MET A 116 13.05 -12.31 -9.78
CA MET A 116 14.23 -12.17 -8.92
C MET A 116 15.30 -13.25 -9.16
N GLU A 117 14.87 -14.48 -9.46
CA GLU A 117 15.75 -15.59 -9.81
C GLU A 117 16.52 -15.31 -11.10
N GLU A 118 15.85 -14.83 -12.14
CA GLU A 118 16.40 -14.63 -13.49
C GLU A 118 17.07 -13.26 -13.72
N LEU A 119 16.72 -12.23 -12.95
CA LEU A 119 17.37 -10.92 -13.06
C LEU A 119 18.88 -11.03 -12.83
N ASP A 120 19.63 -10.18 -13.55
CA ASP A 120 21.07 -10.08 -13.38
C ASP A 120 21.33 -9.60 -11.95
N LYS A 121 22.18 -10.33 -11.23
CA LYS A 121 22.49 -10.04 -9.83
C LYS A 121 23.15 -8.67 -9.67
N ALA A 122 23.82 -8.14 -10.69
CA ALA A 122 24.33 -6.76 -10.67
C ALA A 122 23.20 -5.72 -10.69
N VAL A 123 22.17 -5.95 -11.50
CA VAL A 123 20.97 -5.10 -11.54
C VAL A 123 20.24 -5.14 -10.20
N VAL A 124 20.02 -6.34 -9.65
CA VAL A 124 19.38 -6.52 -8.34
C VAL A 124 20.17 -5.80 -7.26
N ARG A 125 21.49 -6.00 -7.16
CA ARG A 125 22.34 -5.32 -6.16
C ARG A 125 22.28 -3.81 -6.27
N LYS A 126 22.41 -3.26 -7.48
CA LYS A 126 22.38 -1.80 -7.70
C LYS A 126 21.07 -1.18 -7.21
N PHE A 127 19.93 -1.83 -7.47
CA PHE A 127 18.63 -1.36 -6.97
C PHE A 127 18.38 -1.65 -5.48
N ASP A 128 18.98 -2.69 -4.91
CA ASP A 128 18.96 -2.98 -3.47
C ASP A 128 19.74 -1.92 -2.69
N GLU A 129 20.89 -1.50 -3.23
CA GLU A 129 21.79 -0.51 -2.62
C GLU A 129 21.27 0.93 -2.77
N LEU A 130 20.81 1.30 -3.97
CA LEU A 130 20.42 2.67 -4.28
C LEU A 130 18.92 2.93 -4.08
N GLY A 131 18.08 1.90 -4.23
CA GLY A 131 16.64 2.10 -4.44
C GLY A 131 16.33 2.68 -5.82
N ALA A 132 15.08 3.10 -6.01
CA ALA A 132 14.58 3.73 -7.22
C ALA A 132 13.96 5.09 -6.88
N CYS A 133 14.36 6.13 -7.62
CA CYS A 133 13.78 7.47 -7.49
C CYS A 133 12.66 7.63 -8.51
N TYR A 134 11.47 7.97 -8.05
CA TYR A 134 10.30 8.21 -8.90
C TYR A 134 10.04 9.70 -8.98
N LYS A 135 10.23 10.29 -10.16
CA LYS A 135 9.95 11.70 -10.44
C LYS A 135 8.58 11.80 -11.10
N VAL A 136 7.64 12.45 -10.45
CA VAL A 136 6.25 12.62 -10.92
C VAL A 136 6.08 14.04 -11.46
N PHE A 137 5.44 14.16 -12.62
CA PHE A 137 5.10 15.43 -13.24
C PHE A 137 3.58 15.57 -13.36
N TYR A 138 3.05 16.69 -12.89
CA TYR A 138 1.67 17.09 -13.09
C TYR A 138 1.59 18.46 -13.75
N GLU A 139 0.81 18.54 -14.82
CA GLU A 139 0.49 19.83 -15.43
C GLU A 139 -0.35 20.70 -14.45
N SER A 140 -0.37 22.01 -14.67
CA SER A 140 -1.45 22.83 -14.11
C SER A 140 -2.71 22.62 -14.94
N ARG A 141 -3.87 22.51 -14.29
CA ARG A 141 -5.17 22.45 -14.99
C ARG A 141 -5.35 23.62 -15.96
N ASP A 142 -4.88 24.80 -15.59
CA ASP A 142 -5.12 26.03 -16.33
C ASP A 142 -4.09 26.25 -17.46
N ASN A 143 -2.95 25.52 -17.42
CA ASN A 143 -1.87 25.55 -18.42
C ASN A 143 -1.57 24.14 -18.97
N SER A 144 -2.60 23.31 -19.12
CA SER A 144 -2.43 21.92 -19.54
C SER A 144 -2.18 21.82 -21.06
N VAL A 145 -1.19 21.02 -21.46
CA VAL A 145 -0.85 20.76 -22.87
C VAL A 145 -1.38 19.39 -23.29
N ILE A 146 -1.19 18.36 -22.46
CA ILE A 146 -1.60 16.99 -22.77
C ILE A 146 -2.99 16.66 -22.22
N GLY A 147 -3.38 17.27 -21.08
CA GLY A 147 -4.68 17.02 -20.46
C GLY A 147 -4.81 15.58 -19.95
N TYR A 148 -3.70 14.97 -19.52
CA TYR A 148 -3.72 13.64 -18.92
C TYR A 148 -3.93 13.71 -17.41
N ASN A 149 -3.11 14.48 -16.69
CA ASN A 149 -3.25 14.71 -15.25
C ASN A 149 -2.81 16.11 -14.86
N ASN A 150 -3.41 16.62 -13.79
CA ASN A 150 -3.05 17.89 -13.19
C ASN A 150 -2.98 17.79 -11.66
N TRP A 151 -2.21 18.68 -11.02
CA TRP A 151 -2.00 18.65 -9.57
C TRP A 151 -3.26 19.06 -8.80
N GLN A 152 -4.10 19.93 -9.37
CA GLN A 152 -5.33 20.43 -8.72
C GLN A 152 -6.35 19.31 -8.45
N THR A 153 -6.48 18.38 -9.40
CA THR A 153 -7.40 17.23 -9.30
C THR A 153 -6.75 16.05 -8.57
N ASN A 154 -5.45 15.82 -8.77
CA ASN A 154 -4.78 14.64 -8.22
C ASN A 154 -4.34 14.81 -6.76
N ILE A 155 -4.04 16.03 -6.32
CA ILE A 155 -3.60 16.32 -4.94
C ILE A 155 -4.59 17.25 -4.25
N ASN A 156 -4.61 18.52 -4.64
CA ASN A 156 -5.50 19.53 -4.08
C ASN A 156 -5.54 20.78 -4.97
N CYS A 157 -6.66 21.50 -5.01
CA CYS A 157 -6.76 22.76 -5.76
C CYS A 157 -6.04 23.95 -5.08
N ASP A 158 -5.57 23.78 -3.85
CA ASP A 158 -4.81 24.78 -3.08
C ASP A 158 -3.33 24.37 -2.99
N LYS A 159 -2.43 25.22 -3.50
CA LYS A 159 -0.98 24.97 -3.46
C LYS A 159 -0.43 24.77 -2.05
N GLY A 160 -0.93 25.48 -1.04
CA GLY A 160 -0.48 25.32 0.33
C GLY A 160 -0.80 23.92 0.87
N LYS A 161 -1.97 23.38 0.52
CA LYS A 161 -2.35 21.99 0.86
C LYS A 161 -1.55 20.97 0.07
N VAL A 162 -1.16 21.27 -1.16
CA VAL A 162 -0.24 20.43 -1.95
C VAL A 162 1.13 20.37 -1.28
N GLU A 163 1.70 21.51 -0.90
CA GLU A 163 2.99 21.58 -0.21
C GLU A 163 2.96 20.85 1.14
N GLU A 164 1.86 20.99 1.90
CA GLU A 164 1.66 20.22 3.14
C GLU A 164 1.62 18.71 2.86
N TYR A 165 0.87 18.27 1.85
CA TYR A 165 0.82 16.87 1.43
C TYR A 165 2.22 16.34 1.08
N LEU A 166 2.99 17.11 0.31
CA LEU A 166 4.35 16.73 -0.12
C LEU A 166 5.30 16.65 1.08
N LYS A 167 5.26 17.65 1.95
CA LYS A 167 6.09 17.73 3.16
C LYS A 167 5.82 16.61 4.14
N VAL A 168 4.55 16.34 4.48
CA VAL A 168 4.16 15.27 5.43
C VAL A 168 4.63 13.90 4.94
N ARG A 169 4.70 13.70 3.62
CA ARG A 169 5.15 12.44 3.01
C ARG A 169 6.64 12.42 2.70
N GLY A 170 7.38 13.50 2.97
CA GLY A 170 8.81 13.61 2.72
C GLY A 170 9.16 13.50 1.25
N TYR A 171 8.36 14.10 0.37
CA TYR A 171 8.73 14.32 -1.02
C TYR A 171 9.60 15.57 -1.14
N ASP A 172 10.54 15.56 -2.09
CA ASP A 172 11.12 16.77 -2.62
C ASP A 172 10.26 17.27 -3.78
N TRP A 173 10.19 18.57 -4.03
CA TRP A 173 9.39 19.13 -5.12
C TRP A 173 9.89 20.48 -5.62
N LYS A 174 9.40 20.84 -6.80
CA LYS A 174 9.52 22.18 -7.37
C LYS A 174 8.25 22.55 -8.13
N TRP A 175 7.90 23.83 -8.08
CA TRP A 175 6.94 24.44 -8.99
C TRP A 175 7.68 24.99 -10.21
N ASN A 176 7.17 24.73 -11.41
CA ASN A 176 7.72 25.27 -12.65
C ASN A 176 7.03 26.60 -13.01
N ASP A 177 7.64 27.35 -13.94
CA ASP A 177 7.16 28.68 -14.36
C ASP A 177 5.75 28.64 -14.98
N ASP A 178 5.36 27.50 -15.57
CA ASP A 178 4.04 27.26 -16.17
C ASP A 178 3.00 26.75 -15.17
N ASP A 179 3.27 26.87 -13.86
CA ASP A 179 2.42 26.41 -12.77
C ASP A 179 2.29 24.87 -12.67
N SER A 180 3.09 24.11 -13.42
CA SER A 180 3.18 22.65 -13.25
C SER A 180 3.99 22.26 -12.00
N LEU A 181 3.74 21.05 -11.51
CA LEU A 181 4.38 20.48 -10.33
C LEU A 181 5.27 19.30 -10.74
N GLU A 182 6.52 19.31 -10.27
CA GLU A 182 7.37 18.13 -10.25
C GLU A 182 7.71 17.78 -8.81
N TYR A 183 7.61 16.51 -8.44
CA TYR A 183 8.04 16.03 -7.13
C TYR A 183 8.61 14.63 -7.23
N TRP A 184 9.48 14.26 -6.29
CA TRP A 184 10.17 12.98 -6.33
C TRP A 184 10.49 12.43 -4.95
N LYS A 185 10.72 11.11 -4.91
CA LYS A 185 11.19 10.40 -3.73
C LYS A 185 11.82 9.07 -4.10
N VAL A 186 12.78 8.64 -3.29
CA VAL A 186 13.44 7.33 -3.39
C VAL A 186 12.67 6.30 -2.59
N TYR A 187 12.43 5.14 -3.19
CA TYR A 187 11.81 3.99 -2.56
C TYR A 187 12.70 2.75 -2.72
N PRO A 188 12.68 1.81 -1.76
CA PRO A 188 13.35 0.54 -1.92
C PRO A 188 12.75 -0.22 -3.11
N ALA A 189 13.60 -0.78 -3.96
CA ALA A 189 13.15 -1.61 -5.07
C ALA A 189 12.76 -3.03 -4.63
N ILE A 190 13.33 -3.47 -3.51
CA ILE A 190 13.16 -4.80 -2.94
C ILE A 190 12.66 -4.64 -1.52
N VAL A 191 11.54 -5.28 -1.19
CA VAL A 191 10.94 -5.22 0.14
C VAL A 191 10.72 -6.63 0.69
N PRO A 192 10.76 -6.82 2.01
CA PRO A 192 10.43 -8.12 2.59
C PRO A 192 8.92 -8.38 2.51
N HIS A 193 8.54 -9.59 2.15
CA HIS A 193 7.16 -10.05 2.22
C HIS A 193 6.66 -9.97 3.68
N PRO A 194 5.49 -9.37 3.97
CA PRO A 194 5.06 -9.07 5.35
C PRO A 194 4.79 -10.30 6.23
N VAL A 195 4.63 -11.48 5.62
CA VAL A 195 4.41 -12.76 6.32
C VAL A 195 5.65 -13.66 6.31
N THR A 196 6.19 -13.99 5.13
CA THR A 196 7.32 -14.93 4.97
C THR A 196 8.69 -14.29 5.16
N GLY A 197 8.81 -12.96 5.06
CA GLY A 197 10.09 -12.26 5.08
C GLY A 197 10.92 -12.40 3.80
N GLU A 198 10.41 -13.09 2.78
CA GLU A 198 11.09 -13.28 1.50
C GLU A 198 11.34 -11.94 0.79
N ARG A 199 12.45 -11.84 0.04
CA ARG A 199 12.78 -10.63 -0.71
C ARG A 199 11.93 -10.55 -1.98
N CYS A 200 11.12 -9.51 -2.09
CA CYS A 200 10.18 -9.30 -3.19
C CYS A 200 10.61 -8.14 -4.09
N TRP A 201 10.60 -8.35 -5.41
CA TRP A 201 10.74 -7.27 -6.41
C TRP A 201 9.47 -6.42 -6.49
N PHE A 202 9.24 -5.61 -5.45
CA PHE A 202 8.00 -4.87 -5.23
C PHE A 202 8.19 -3.40 -5.60
N ASN A 203 8.14 -3.12 -6.90
CA ASN A 203 8.38 -1.80 -7.45
C ASN A 203 7.67 -1.64 -8.81
N GLN A 204 7.77 -0.44 -9.40
CA GLN A 204 7.32 -0.19 -10.77
C GLN A 204 8.41 0.41 -11.66
N ILE A 205 9.67 0.01 -11.48
CA ILE A 205 10.81 0.64 -12.19
C ILE A 205 10.59 0.68 -13.70
N HIS A 206 10.22 -0.44 -14.31
CA HIS A 206 9.99 -0.55 -15.76
C HIS A 206 8.67 0.06 -16.23
N ALA A 207 7.64 0.03 -15.39
CA ALA A 207 6.29 0.50 -15.69
C ALA A 207 6.11 2.02 -15.44
N GLN A 208 7.01 2.65 -14.67
CA GLN A 208 6.99 4.10 -14.39
C GLN A 208 8.24 4.83 -14.92
N HIS A 209 9.09 4.16 -15.70
CA HIS A 209 10.10 4.83 -16.49
C HIS A 209 9.44 5.56 -17.68
N LYS A 210 9.93 6.76 -18.04
CA LYS A 210 9.30 7.60 -19.07
C LYS A 210 9.07 6.89 -20.41
N SER A 211 9.94 5.95 -20.74
CA SER A 211 9.84 5.17 -21.98
C SER A 211 8.60 4.27 -22.08
N PHE A 212 7.91 3.99 -20.97
CA PHE A 212 6.64 3.27 -21.00
C PHE A 212 5.57 4.08 -21.75
N TYR A 213 5.54 5.39 -21.53
CA TYR A 213 4.55 6.29 -22.14
C TYR A 213 4.76 6.53 -23.64
N TYR A 214 5.86 6.05 -24.24
CA TYR A 214 6.13 6.23 -25.68
C TYR A 214 5.10 5.52 -26.57
N SER A 215 4.42 4.48 -26.06
CA SER A 215 3.30 3.82 -26.75
C SER A 215 1.93 4.34 -26.30
N HIS A 216 1.86 5.22 -25.30
CA HIS A 216 0.60 5.74 -24.80
C HIS A 216 -0.02 6.72 -25.82
N PRO A 217 -1.30 6.60 -26.19
CA PRO A 217 -1.91 7.44 -27.25
C PRO A 217 -1.75 8.95 -27.03
N LYS A 218 -1.79 9.42 -25.78
CA LYS A 218 -1.59 10.84 -25.42
C LYS A 218 -0.13 11.32 -25.43
N TYR A 219 0.86 10.41 -25.40
CA TYR A 219 2.28 10.74 -25.23
C TYR A 219 3.17 10.25 -26.37
N ARG A 220 2.62 9.48 -27.32
CA ARG A 220 3.38 8.91 -28.44
C ARG A 220 4.13 9.94 -29.30
N ASP A 221 3.61 11.16 -29.37
CA ASP A 221 4.14 12.26 -30.16
C ASP A 221 5.02 13.21 -29.32
N MET A 222 5.20 12.93 -28.01
CA MET A 222 6.05 13.71 -27.12
C MET A 222 7.54 13.41 -27.40
N PRO A 223 8.42 14.44 -27.45
CA PRO A 223 9.86 14.24 -27.55
C PRO A 223 10.39 13.32 -26.44
N ARG A 224 11.26 12.37 -26.79
CA ARG A 224 11.74 11.32 -25.87
C ARG A 224 12.61 11.86 -24.73
N ASP A 225 13.25 12.99 -24.97
CA ASP A 225 14.05 13.77 -24.04
C ASP A 225 13.22 14.75 -23.20
N SER A 226 11.89 14.81 -23.40
CA SER A 226 11.03 15.62 -22.56
C SER A 226 11.02 15.12 -21.12
N ASP A 227 10.98 16.07 -20.18
CA ASP A 227 10.78 15.80 -18.75
C ASP A 227 9.31 15.87 -18.33
N ARG A 228 8.39 16.04 -19.30
CA ARG A 228 6.93 16.21 -19.05
C ARG A 228 6.15 14.90 -19.12
N PHE A 229 6.83 13.75 -19.05
CA PHE A 229 6.16 12.45 -18.91
C PHE A 229 5.60 12.30 -17.50
N PRO A 230 4.47 11.61 -17.31
CA PRO A 230 3.79 11.58 -16.01
C PRO A 230 4.66 11.06 -14.88
N VAL A 231 5.49 10.06 -15.16
CA VAL A 231 6.49 9.55 -14.23
C VAL A 231 7.78 9.23 -15.00
N ASN A 232 8.91 9.51 -14.38
CA ASN A 232 10.21 8.99 -14.80
C ASN A 232 10.96 8.37 -13.61
N THR A 233 11.26 7.08 -13.72
CA THR A 233 12.09 6.37 -12.74
C THR A 233 13.58 6.53 -13.06
N THR A 234 14.38 6.80 -12.03
CA THR A 234 15.86 6.80 -12.05
C THR A 234 16.39 5.90 -10.94
N TYR A 235 17.69 5.66 -10.88
CA TYR A 235 18.30 5.09 -9.67
C TYR A 235 18.09 6.04 -8.47
N GLY A 236 18.15 5.53 -7.24
CA GLY A 236 17.91 6.36 -6.06
C GLY A 236 18.92 7.49 -5.84
N ASP A 237 20.10 7.43 -6.47
CA ASP A 237 21.08 8.53 -6.51
C ASP A 237 20.77 9.60 -7.57
N GLY A 238 19.68 9.42 -8.34
CA GLY A 238 19.24 10.31 -9.40
C GLY A 238 19.85 10.03 -10.77
N SER A 239 20.76 9.07 -10.90
CA SER A 239 21.35 8.68 -12.19
C SER A 239 20.34 7.95 -13.08
N GLU A 240 20.45 8.17 -14.39
CA GLU A 240 19.56 7.54 -15.38
C GLU A 240 19.79 6.02 -15.43
N ILE A 241 18.70 5.27 -15.64
CA ILE A 241 18.77 3.83 -15.82
C ILE A 241 19.20 3.53 -17.25
N GLU A 242 20.25 2.72 -17.41
CA GLU A 242 20.77 2.40 -18.73
C GLU A 242 19.69 1.68 -19.57
N PRO A 243 19.52 2.01 -20.87
CA PRO A 243 18.46 1.41 -21.69
C PRO A 243 18.47 -0.12 -21.71
N HIS A 244 19.66 -0.72 -21.70
CA HIS A 244 19.81 -2.18 -21.68
C HIS A 244 19.36 -2.81 -20.35
N VAL A 245 19.49 -2.10 -19.22
CA VAL A 245 18.98 -2.57 -17.92
C VAL A 245 17.44 -2.59 -17.93
N LEU A 246 16.80 -1.54 -18.45
CA LEU A 246 15.35 -1.50 -18.60
C LEU A 246 14.84 -2.59 -19.55
N SER A 247 15.51 -2.78 -20.69
CA SER A 247 15.20 -3.86 -21.62
C SER A 247 15.36 -5.24 -20.98
N HIS A 248 16.40 -5.44 -20.18
CA HIS A 248 16.61 -6.67 -19.42
C HIS A 248 15.44 -6.94 -18.46
N ILE A 249 15.11 -5.98 -17.59
CA ILE A 249 14.01 -6.10 -16.63
C ILE A 249 12.69 -6.44 -17.34
N ARG A 250 12.34 -5.67 -18.38
CA ARG A 250 11.12 -5.92 -19.16
C ARG A 250 11.13 -7.30 -19.80
N SER A 251 12.26 -7.73 -20.38
CA SER A 251 12.35 -9.04 -21.04
C SER A 251 12.11 -10.20 -20.06
N ILE A 252 12.63 -10.12 -18.84
CA ILE A 252 12.43 -11.14 -17.81
C ILE A 252 10.99 -11.17 -17.32
N ILE A 253 10.39 -9.99 -17.10
CA ILE A 253 8.99 -9.86 -16.69
C ILE A 253 8.05 -10.45 -17.76
N TRP A 254 8.22 -10.04 -19.02
CA TRP A 254 7.38 -10.52 -20.13
C TRP A 254 7.59 -12.01 -20.42
N ARG A 255 8.82 -12.53 -20.29
CA ARG A 255 9.08 -13.98 -20.42
C ARG A 255 8.34 -14.81 -19.37
N ASN A 256 8.25 -14.29 -18.15
CA ASN A 256 7.57 -14.95 -17.03
C ASN A 256 6.08 -14.58 -16.94
N CYS A 257 5.54 -13.88 -17.94
CA CYS A 257 4.16 -13.43 -17.94
C CYS A 257 3.20 -14.52 -18.39
N HIS A 258 2.19 -14.77 -17.55
CA HIS A 258 1.06 -15.60 -17.87
C HIS A 258 -0.16 -14.73 -18.15
N ALA A 259 -0.75 -14.88 -19.34
CA ALA A 259 -2.00 -14.22 -19.70
C ALA A 259 -3.19 -15.03 -19.17
N ALA A 260 -3.82 -14.55 -18.10
CA ALA A 260 -5.06 -15.12 -17.58
C ALA A 260 -6.24 -14.61 -18.43
N PRO A 261 -7.07 -15.50 -18.99
CA PRO A 261 -8.18 -15.10 -19.85
C PRO A 261 -9.13 -14.13 -19.17
N LEU A 262 -9.48 -13.04 -19.86
CA LEU A 262 -10.52 -12.14 -19.38
C LEU A 262 -11.89 -12.69 -19.76
N ARG A 263 -12.70 -13.05 -18.75
CA ARG A 263 -14.05 -13.61 -18.95
C ARG A 263 -15.01 -13.05 -17.93
N THR A 264 -16.25 -12.78 -18.33
CA THR A 264 -17.30 -12.38 -17.39
C THR A 264 -17.46 -13.43 -16.29
N GLY A 265 -17.44 -12.99 -15.03
CA GLY A 265 -17.52 -13.84 -13.86
C GLY A 265 -16.16 -14.26 -13.29
N ALA A 266 -15.06 -14.03 -14.02
CA ALA A 266 -13.73 -14.40 -13.56
C ALA A 266 -13.28 -13.54 -12.38
N LEU A 267 -12.63 -14.17 -11.40
CA LEU A 267 -12.04 -13.53 -10.24
C LEU A 267 -10.56 -13.90 -10.17
N LEU A 268 -9.68 -12.91 -10.18
CA LEU A 268 -8.26 -13.06 -9.86
C LEU A 268 -8.02 -12.54 -8.45
N VAL A 269 -7.49 -13.37 -7.57
CA VAL A 269 -7.00 -12.96 -6.25
C VAL A 269 -5.51 -13.18 -6.23
N GLN A 270 -4.74 -12.18 -5.81
CA GLN A 270 -3.28 -12.28 -5.76
C GLN A 270 -2.69 -11.71 -4.48
N ASP A 271 -1.54 -12.27 -4.10
CA ASP A 271 -0.59 -11.66 -3.20
C ASP A 271 0.23 -10.64 -3.98
N ASN A 272 0.08 -9.36 -3.62
CA ASN A 272 0.67 -8.24 -4.33
C ASN A 272 2.20 -8.22 -4.23
N TYR A 273 2.76 -8.80 -3.15
CA TYR A 273 4.21 -8.85 -2.95
C TYR A 273 4.86 -9.92 -3.83
N LEU A 274 4.13 -10.99 -4.11
CA LEU A 274 4.63 -12.12 -4.89
C LEU A 274 4.26 -12.03 -6.38
N THR A 275 3.29 -11.20 -6.75
CA THR A 275 2.70 -11.19 -8.08
C THR A 275 2.67 -9.79 -8.68
N LEU A 276 3.21 -9.63 -9.89
CA LEU A 276 2.92 -8.47 -10.73
C LEU A 276 1.66 -8.74 -11.54
N HIS A 277 0.87 -7.70 -11.77
CA HIS A 277 -0.31 -7.78 -12.62
C HIS A 277 -0.40 -6.64 -13.62
N GLY A 278 -1.04 -6.90 -14.75
CA GLY A 278 -1.25 -5.90 -15.78
C GLY A 278 -2.44 -6.25 -16.67
N ARG A 279 -2.60 -5.50 -17.75
CA ARG A 279 -3.72 -5.66 -18.69
C ARG A 279 -3.21 -5.60 -20.12
N MET A 280 -3.51 -6.62 -20.93
CA MET A 280 -3.26 -6.57 -22.37
C MET A 280 -4.14 -5.51 -23.07
N ASP A 281 -3.71 -5.01 -24.21
CA ASP A 281 -4.56 -4.21 -25.08
C ASP A 281 -5.73 -5.06 -25.63
N TYR A 282 -6.86 -4.42 -25.93
CA TYR A 282 -8.06 -5.11 -26.44
C TYR A 282 -8.84 -4.36 -27.53
N ASP A 283 -8.48 -3.12 -27.84
CA ASP A 283 -9.14 -2.32 -28.91
C ASP A 283 -8.11 -1.72 -29.89
N GLY A 284 -6.91 -2.29 -29.95
CA GLY A 284 -5.87 -1.87 -30.89
C GLY A 284 -6.23 -2.18 -32.35
N HIS A 285 -5.59 -1.47 -33.29
CA HIS A 285 -5.71 -1.61 -34.77
C HIS A 285 -5.56 -3.04 -35.35
N LYS A 286 -5.30 -4.05 -34.52
CA LYS A 286 -5.12 -5.46 -34.87
C LYS A 286 -6.41 -6.27 -34.89
N PHE A 287 -7.51 -5.76 -34.33
CA PHE A 287 -8.81 -6.46 -34.34
C PHE A 287 -9.80 -5.74 -35.27
N PRO A 288 -10.51 -6.46 -36.15
CA PRO A 288 -11.43 -5.84 -37.09
C PRO A 288 -12.49 -5.05 -36.32
N LYS A 289 -12.60 -3.74 -36.64
CA LYS A 289 -13.57 -2.78 -36.08
C LYS A 289 -15.00 -3.32 -36.18
N ARG A 290 -15.44 -4.11 -35.21
CA ARG A 290 -16.84 -4.45 -34.96
C ARG A 290 -17.09 -4.25 -33.47
N GLU A 291 -17.82 -3.18 -33.15
CA GLU A 291 -18.53 -2.92 -31.87
C GLU A 291 -17.87 -3.31 -30.53
N VAL A 292 -16.55 -3.20 -30.35
CA VAL A 292 -15.93 -3.39 -29.01
C VAL A 292 -15.34 -2.07 -28.49
N SER A 293 -16.19 -1.06 -28.29
CA SER A 293 -15.80 0.21 -27.63
C SER A 293 -16.22 0.30 -26.17
N ARG A 294 -16.63 -0.82 -25.55
CA ARG A 294 -17.11 -0.79 -24.17
C ARG A 294 -15.95 -1.00 -23.19
N PRO A 295 -15.80 -0.13 -22.17
CA PRO A 295 -14.72 -0.27 -21.21
C PRO A 295 -14.83 -1.62 -20.49
N VAL A 296 -13.69 -2.30 -20.33
CA VAL A 296 -13.65 -3.51 -19.51
C VAL A 296 -14.09 -3.13 -18.10
N ARG A 297 -15.12 -3.82 -17.62
CA ARG A 297 -15.64 -3.64 -16.28
C ARG A 297 -14.92 -4.59 -15.33
N VAL A 298 -13.73 -4.18 -14.89
CA VAL A 298 -13.02 -4.86 -13.80
C VAL A 298 -13.22 -4.07 -12.51
N ALA A 299 -13.84 -4.71 -11.53
CA ALA A 299 -13.91 -4.19 -10.17
C ALA A 299 -12.68 -4.66 -9.38
N ALA A 300 -12.07 -3.75 -8.61
CA ALA A 300 -10.90 -4.00 -7.80
C ALA A 300 -11.17 -3.70 -6.32
N VAL A 301 -10.64 -4.57 -5.45
CA VAL A 301 -10.60 -4.40 -4.00
C VAL A 301 -9.18 -4.65 -3.50
N LEU A 302 -8.72 -3.84 -2.55
CA LEU A 302 -7.41 -3.97 -1.93
C LEU A 302 -7.54 -4.40 -0.47
N VAL A 303 -6.68 -5.30 -0.03
CA VAL A 303 -6.57 -5.75 1.36
C VAL A 303 -5.30 -5.15 1.96
N PRO A 304 -5.39 -4.34 3.03
CA PRO A 304 -4.21 -3.79 3.71
C PRO A 304 -3.36 -4.91 4.31
N PRO A 305 -2.07 -4.66 4.58
CA PRO A 305 -1.26 -5.60 5.34
C PRO A 305 -1.84 -5.82 6.74
N THR A 306 -1.77 -7.06 7.23
CA THR A 306 -2.31 -7.47 8.55
C THR A 306 -1.58 -6.83 9.71
N ARG A 307 -0.32 -6.41 9.50
CA ARG A 307 0.41 -5.47 10.34
C ARG A 307 0.59 -4.20 9.51
N TYR A 308 0.09 -3.06 9.99
CA TYR A 308 0.48 -1.78 9.42
C TYR A 308 2.00 -1.71 9.52
N ALA A 309 2.69 -1.81 8.37
CA ALA A 309 4.07 -1.39 8.27
C ALA A 309 4.05 0.14 8.42
N ASN A 310 4.01 0.63 9.65
CA ASN A 310 4.12 2.06 9.96
C ASN A 310 5.51 2.63 9.62
N ASP A 311 6.42 1.82 9.06
CA ASP A 311 7.83 2.17 8.89
C ASP A 311 8.24 2.50 7.45
N VAL A 312 7.32 2.58 6.49
CA VAL A 312 7.69 3.00 5.11
C VAL A 312 8.16 4.47 5.06
N GLY A 313 7.89 5.25 6.11
CA GLY A 313 8.42 6.60 6.32
C GLY A 313 9.80 6.66 7.00
N ARG A 314 10.36 5.53 7.43
CA ARG A 314 11.69 5.42 8.07
C ARG A 314 12.53 4.30 7.47
N PHE A 315 12.72 4.32 6.15
CA PHE A 315 13.90 3.64 5.58
C PHE A 315 15.11 4.57 5.68
N THR A 316 15.51 4.88 6.91
CA THR A 316 16.87 5.36 7.16
C THR A 316 17.76 4.14 6.98
N ARG A 317 18.73 4.24 6.08
CA ARG A 317 19.80 3.26 5.79
C ARG A 317 20.18 2.47 7.06
N ILE A 318 19.75 1.21 7.15
CA ILE A 318 20.23 0.31 8.21
C ILE A 318 21.61 -0.14 7.77
N ASP A 319 22.63 0.51 8.34
CA ASP A 319 24.00 0.06 8.20
C ASP A 319 24.13 -1.32 8.88
N SER A 320 24.84 -2.22 8.21
CA SER A 320 24.84 -3.67 8.46
C SER A 320 25.58 -4.12 9.73
N ARG A 321 25.58 -3.32 10.81
CA ARG A 321 26.33 -3.62 12.05
C ARG A 321 25.63 -3.36 13.38
N ASP A 322 24.40 -2.88 13.43
CA ASP A 322 23.73 -2.68 14.71
C ASP A 322 22.68 -3.75 15.04
N HIS A 323 22.95 -4.47 16.13
CA HIS A 323 21.99 -5.33 16.82
C HIS A 323 20.78 -4.51 17.30
N TYR A 324 19.71 -4.48 16.50
CA TYR A 324 18.39 -4.07 16.96
C TYR A 324 17.40 -5.22 16.70
N GLN A 325 17.55 -6.29 17.47
CA GLN A 325 16.42 -7.13 17.82
C GLN A 325 15.87 -6.66 19.18
N ASP A 326 14.53 -6.64 19.26
CA ASP A 326 13.79 -7.10 20.44
C ASP A 326 13.49 -6.20 21.64
N VAL A 327 13.77 -4.90 21.66
CA VAL A 327 13.48 -4.12 22.90
C VAL A 327 11.98 -3.76 23.06
N SER A 328 11.28 -3.27 22.01
CA SER A 328 9.87 -2.85 22.15
C SER A 328 8.86 -4.02 22.21
N LEU A 329 9.19 -5.12 21.52
CA LEU A 329 8.39 -6.34 21.52
C LEU A 329 8.53 -7.08 22.85
N MET A 330 9.75 -7.21 23.41
CA MET A 330 9.95 -7.79 24.74
C MET A 330 9.23 -6.97 25.82
N ASN A 331 9.29 -5.63 25.75
CA ASN A 331 8.66 -4.77 26.76
C ASN A 331 7.13 -4.84 26.71
N SER A 332 6.54 -4.96 25.52
CA SER A 332 5.09 -5.13 25.35
C SER A 332 4.63 -6.54 25.76
N LEU A 333 5.41 -7.58 25.45
CA LEU A 333 5.11 -8.96 25.84
C LEU A 333 5.22 -9.17 27.35
N GLN A 334 6.16 -8.51 28.03
CA GLN A 334 6.29 -8.56 29.48
C GLN A 334 5.10 -7.89 30.18
N LEU A 335 4.60 -6.76 29.65
CA LEU A 335 3.42 -6.09 30.18
C LEU A 335 2.15 -6.92 29.95
N GLU A 336 1.99 -7.52 28.77
CA GLU A 336 0.85 -8.41 28.48
C GLU A 336 0.88 -9.69 29.32
N THR A 337 2.06 -10.25 29.57
CA THR A 337 2.23 -11.42 30.46
C THR A 337 1.85 -11.07 31.90
N PHE A 338 2.24 -9.90 32.38
CA PHE A 338 1.89 -9.42 33.72
C PHE A 338 0.38 -9.16 33.87
N ILE A 339 -0.26 -8.53 32.87
CA ILE A 339 -1.72 -8.32 32.84
C ILE A 339 -2.46 -9.66 32.80
N GLY A 340 -1.95 -10.62 32.01
CA GLY A 340 -2.50 -11.97 31.94
C GLY A 340 -2.42 -12.73 33.27
N ASP A 341 -1.30 -12.62 33.99
CA ASP A 341 -1.11 -13.25 35.30
C ASP A 341 -2.02 -12.64 36.38
N LEU A 342 -2.16 -11.31 36.41
CA LEU A 342 -3.12 -10.62 37.28
C LEU A 342 -4.56 -11.10 37.06
N GLY A 343 -4.99 -11.15 35.80
CA GLY A 343 -6.32 -11.66 35.45
C GLY A 343 -6.51 -13.13 35.80
N HIS A 344 -5.45 -13.94 35.76
CA HIS A 344 -5.50 -15.35 36.15
C HIS A 344 -5.57 -15.55 37.67
N ARG A 345 -4.78 -14.79 38.43
CA ARG A 345 -4.77 -14.82 39.90
C ARG A 345 -6.09 -14.34 40.50
N GLN A 346 -6.70 -13.31 39.91
CA GLN A 346 -8.03 -12.82 40.28
C GLN A 346 -9.12 -13.85 39.99
N LYS A 347 -9.08 -14.55 38.85
CA LYS A 347 -10.01 -15.65 38.54
C LYS A 347 -9.91 -16.85 39.49
N LYS A 348 -8.76 -17.01 40.17
CA LYS A 348 -8.54 -18.04 41.20
C LYS A 348 -8.92 -17.59 42.62
N GLY A 349 -9.52 -16.41 42.78
CA GLY A 349 -9.98 -15.89 44.07
C GLY A 349 -8.84 -15.47 45.01
N GLN A 350 -7.62 -15.27 44.49
CA GLN A 350 -6.53 -14.71 45.28
C GLN A 350 -6.82 -13.24 45.57
N VAL A 351 -6.62 -12.82 46.82
CA VAL A 351 -6.66 -11.41 47.20
C VAL A 351 -5.45 -10.72 46.56
N VAL A 352 -5.71 -9.84 45.59
CA VAL A 352 -4.68 -9.04 44.92
C VAL A 352 -4.71 -7.64 45.55
N ASP A 353 -3.60 -7.22 46.14
CA ASP A 353 -3.41 -5.84 46.61
C ASP A 353 -3.11 -4.94 45.40
N VAL A 354 -4.15 -4.24 44.93
CA VAL A 354 -4.12 -3.44 43.71
C VAL A 354 -3.11 -2.30 43.81
N ASP A 355 -2.94 -1.71 44.99
CA ASP A 355 -2.06 -0.55 45.20
C ASP A 355 -0.58 -0.99 45.19
N GLN A 356 -0.29 -2.15 45.76
CA GLN A 356 1.04 -2.75 45.72
C GLN A 356 1.44 -3.18 44.29
N GLU A 357 0.53 -3.81 43.55
CA GLU A 357 0.80 -4.23 42.17
C GLU A 357 0.90 -3.02 41.23
N TRP A 358 0.13 -1.95 41.45
CA TRP A 358 0.24 -0.70 40.71
C TRP A 358 1.59 -0.01 40.93
N SER A 359 2.07 0.03 42.18
CA SER A 359 3.40 0.55 42.51
C SER A 359 4.52 -0.22 41.79
N ARG A 360 4.36 -1.54 41.61
CA ARG A 360 5.29 -2.37 40.83
C ARG A 360 5.23 -2.10 39.33
N VAL A 361 4.05 -1.87 38.78
CA VAL A 361 3.87 -1.46 37.37
C VAL A 361 4.58 -0.14 37.12
N LEU A 362 4.35 0.87 37.97
CA LEU A 362 4.98 2.18 37.84
C LEU A 362 6.50 2.12 37.98
N ALA A 363 7.03 1.35 38.95
CA ALA A 363 8.47 1.14 39.10
C ALA A 363 9.08 0.43 37.88
N ARG A 364 8.35 -0.54 37.29
CA ARG A 364 8.77 -1.25 36.07
C ARG A 364 8.74 -0.32 34.85
N MET A 365 7.69 0.47 34.68
CA MET A 365 7.55 1.44 33.59
C MET A 365 8.64 2.52 33.65
N ARG A 366 9.00 3.00 34.85
CA ARG A 366 10.13 3.94 35.03
C ARG A 366 11.48 3.36 34.60
N ASN A 367 11.67 2.04 34.71
CA ASN A 367 12.89 1.35 34.28
C ASN A 367 12.91 0.98 32.78
N LEU A 368 11.77 0.98 32.08
CA LEU A 368 11.64 0.52 30.70
C LEU A 368 11.84 1.63 29.64
N GLY A 369 11.89 2.90 30.05
CA GLY A 369 12.06 4.04 29.13
C GLY A 369 10.87 4.28 28.18
N PRO A 370 10.96 5.26 27.27
CA PRO A 370 9.80 5.89 26.58
C PRO A 370 9.20 5.06 25.42
N SER A 371 9.18 3.73 25.52
CA SER A 371 8.79 2.83 24.42
C SER A 371 7.66 1.87 24.80
N VAL A 372 6.52 2.43 25.26
CA VAL A 372 5.27 1.69 25.48
C VAL A 372 4.20 2.19 24.51
N SER A 373 3.54 1.28 23.77
CA SER A 373 2.53 1.66 22.79
C SER A 373 1.23 2.16 23.45
N ALA A 374 0.60 3.19 22.88
CA ALA A 374 -0.68 3.72 23.35
C ALA A 374 -1.80 2.65 23.42
N VAL A 375 -1.73 1.62 22.56
CA VAL A 375 -2.68 0.49 22.55
C VAL A 375 -2.53 -0.39 23.79
N SER A 376 -1.29 -0.64 24.24
CA SER A 376 -1.01 -1.40 25.47
C SER A 376 -1.51 -0.65 26.71
N MET A 377 -1.41 0.69 26.70
CA MET A 377 -1.91 1.56 27.76
C MET A 377 -3.43 1.59 27.84
N VAL A 378 -4.13 1.74 26.70
CA VAL A 378 -5.60 1.69 26.65
C VAL A 378 -6.13 0.35 27.16
N ARG A 379 -5.42 -0.76 26.86
CA ARG A 379 -5.77 -2.09 27.37
C ARG A 379 -5.52 -2.22 28.86
N LEU A 380 -4.41 -1.69 29.38
CA LEU A 380 -4.12 -1.66 30.81
C LEU A 380 -5.19 -0.87 31.58
N VAL A 381 -5.53 0.34 31.12
CA VAL A 381 -6.59 1.18 31.72
C VAL A 381 -7.95 0.47 31.69
N LYS A 382 -8.28 -0.18 30.55
CA LYS A 382 -9.53 -0.95 30.40
C LYS A 382 -9.57 -2.21 31.27
N HIS A 383 -8.42 -2.79 31.60
CA HIS A 383 -8.34 -3.94 32.52
C HIS A 383 -8.46 -3.49 33.98
N LEU A 384 -7.86 -2.36 34.33
CA LEU A 384 -7.94 -1.76 35.67
C LEU A 384 -9.34 -1.21 35.98
N SER A 385 -10.07 -0.71 34.98
CA SER A 385 -11.48 -0.33 35.14
C SER A 385 -12.38 -1.51 35.49
N VAL A 386 -12.00 -2.74 35.11
CA VAL A 386 -12.71 -3.98 35.50
C VAL A 386 -12.42 -4.37 36.96
N CYS A 387 -11.32 -3.88 37.54
CA CYS A 387 -10.91 -4.17 38.92
C CYS A 387 -11.58 -3.25 39.98
N LYS A 388 -12.48 -2.34 39.59
CA LYS A 388 -13.28 -1.45 40.46
C LYS A 388 -12.50 -0.55 41.45
N ARG A 389 -11.21 -0.35 41.26
CA ARG A 389 -10.45 0.78 41.84
C ARG A 389 -9.46 1.26 40.78
N LEU A 390 -9.77 2.41 40.18
CA LEU A 390 -8.80 3.12 39.35
C LEU A 390 -7.86 3.90 40.28
N PRO A 391 -6.56 3.99 39.96
CA PRO A 391 -5.65 4.88 40.67
C PRO A 391 -6.09 6.35 40.53
N PRO A 392 -5.60 7.26 41.40
CA PRO A 392 -5.89 8.68 41.30
C PRO A 392 -5.61 9.21 39.88
N VAL A 393 -6.49 10.06 39.37
CA VAL A 393 -6.41 10.62 38.00
C VAL A 393 -5.06 11.30 37.76
N GLU A 394 -4.47 11.89 38.80
CA GLU A 394 -3.17 12.56 38.77
C GLU A 394 -2.02 11.62 38.42
N ASP A 395 -2.03 10.37 38.93
CA ASP A 395 -1.02 9.35 38.60
C ASP A 395 -1.19 8.85 37.17
N ILE A 396 -2.43 8.73 36.71
CA ILE A 396 -2.76 8.34 35.34
C ILE A 396 -2.29 9.42 34.37
N LEU A 397 -2.56 10.69 34.67
CA LEU A 397 -2.12 11.84 33.88
C LEU A 397 -0.59 11.98 33.85
N GLY A 398 0.10 11.75 34.96
CA GLY A 398 1.57 11.78 34.99
C GLY A 398 2.23 10.71 34.10
N VAL A 399 1.57 9.56 33.93
CA VAL A 399 2.01 8.52 32.99
C VAL A 399 1.69 8.90 31.53
N PHE A 400 0.57 9.60 31.29
CA PHE A 400 0.23 10.10 29.96
C PHE A 400 1.13 11.27 29.51
N GLU A 401 1.46 12.22 30.38
CA GLU A 401 2.36 13.34 30.06
C GLU A 401 3.79 12.87 29.73
N ALA A 402 4.29 11.85 30.42
CA ALA A 402 5.58 11.23 30.11
C ALA A 402 5.61 10.55 28.71
N CYS A 403 4.46 10.11 28.22
CA CYS A 403 4.30 9.52 26.88
C CYS A 403 4.02 10.57 25.79
N LEU A 404 3.29 11.65 26.10
CA LEU A 404 2.90 12.70 25.16
C LEU A 404 4.08 13.60 24.73
N LEU A 405 5.17 13.66 25.51
CA LEU A 405 6.40 14.34 25.09
C LEU A 405 7.07 13.69 23.85
N VAL A 406 6.63 12.51 23.42
CA VAL A 406 7.13 11.81 22.22
C VAL A 406 6.18 11.93 21.01
N ASP A 407 4.93 12.37 21.21
CA ASP A 407 3.89 12.33 20.16
C ASP A 407 3.21 13.70 19.97
N ASN A 408 3.99 14.68 19.54
CA ASN A 408 3.55 16.06 19.31
C ASN A 408 2.92 16.28 17.92
N SER A 409 2.18 15.30 17.38
CA SER A 409 1.55 15.45 16.07
C SER A 409 0.17 14.80 15.91
N MET A 410 -0.73 14.90 16.90
CA MET A 410 -2.16 14.66 16.63
C MET A 410 -3.10 15.58 17.41
N GLU A 411 -3.81 16.43 16.66
CA GLU A 411 -5.08 17.02 17.07
C GLU A 411 -6.13 15.93 17.30
N TYR A 412 -6.43 15.62 18.56
CA TYR A 412 -7.63 14.90 18.94
C TYR A 412 -8.52 15.82 19.80
N SER A 413 -9.24 16.75 19.17
CA SER A 413 -10.19 17.63 19.89
C SER A 413 -11.67 17.24 19.71
N SER A 414 -12.03 16.23 18.91
CA SER A 414 -13.45 15.96 18.62
C SER A 414 -14.00 14.58 19.03
N GLN A 415 -13.17 13.67 19.58
CA GLN A 415 -13.65 12.34 20.03
C GLN A 415 -13.63 12.10 21.55
N TRP A 416 -13.12 13.04 22.35
CA TRP A 416 -13.07 12.88 23.82
C TRP A 416 -14.32 13.39 24.55
N PHE A 417 -15.19 14.13 23.88
CA PHE A 417 -16.42 14.67 24.50
C PHE A 417 -17.58 13.67 24.63
N SER A 418 -17.45 12.42 24.16
CA SER A 418 -18.53 11.42 24.28
C SER A 418 -18.37 10.43 25.44
N LEU A 419 -17.33 10.55 26.28
CA LEU A 419 -17.17 9.74 27.50
C LEU A 419 -17.85 10.33 28.74
N GLY A 420 -18.50 11.49 28.62
CA GLY A 420 -19.33 12.07 29.68
C GLY A 420 -20.75 11.50 29.66
N THR A 421 -20.96 10.24 30.03
CA THR A 421 -22.25 9.74 30.58
C THR A 421 -22.11 8.28 31.05
N LEU A 422 -21.24 8.03 32.02
CA LEU A 422 -21.44 6.94 32.98
C LEU A 422 -21.01 7.49 34.36
N SER A 423 -21.95 7.43 35.30
CA SER A 423 -22.01 8.14 36.59
C SER A 423 -20.72 8.25 37.38
#